data_AF-T0PLZ6-F1
#
_entry.id   AF-T0PLZ6-F1
#
_cell.length_a   1.000
_cell.length_b   1.000
_cell.length_c   1.000
_cell.angle_alpha   90.00
_cell.angle_beta   90.00
_cell.angle_gamma   90.00
#
_symmetry.space_group_name_H-M   'P 1'
#
loop_
_entity.id
_entity.type
_entity.pdbx_description
1 polymer ?
#
loop_
_entity_poly.entity_id
_entity_poly.type
_entity_poly.pdbx_seq_one_letter_code
_entity_poly.pdbx_strand_id
1 'polypeptide(L)'
;MFIMDLSVSMNIPAHEIRQWPIEEIDRYRAYNSIKPFTKSVDQWMVAKVVEYIRNQNVTKEKDWVGSTELFKFLNHELPESFEHEDVREFKKAIKHFPMLHEMAREEILGDMNTKVYEEFKKGSEGDMYVIHMLRKLIQENKKHEGS
;
A
#
# COMPACT_ATOMS: atom_id res chain seq x y z
N MET A 1 -11.44 -2.05 7.57
CA MET A 1 -11.27 -0.72 6.95
C MET A 1 -12.54 0.13 7.04
N PHE A 2 -13.70 -0.40 6.66
CA PHE A 2 -14.98 0.34 6.68
C PHE A 2 -15.29 1.14 7.95
N ILE A 3 -15.03 0.59 9.15
CA ILE A 3 -15.29 1.30 10.43
C ILE A 3 -14.46 2.59 10.55
N MET A 4 -13.21 2.60 10.09
CA MET A 4 -12.37 3.80 10.12
C MET A 4 -12.86 4.83 9.10
N ASP A 5 -13.24 4.39 7.90
CA ASP A 5 -13.80 5.27 6.89
C ASP A 5 -15.14 5.88 7.32
N LEU A 6 -15.98 5.07 7.97
CA LEU A 6 -17.26 5.48 8.55
C LEU A 6 -17.03 6.49 9.69
N SER A 7 -16.05 6.24 10.56
CA SER A 7 -15.62 7.14 11.63
C SER A 7 -15.25 8.52 11.11
N VAL A 8 -14.43 8.57 10.05
CA VAL A 8 -14.03 9.84 9.42
C VAL A 8 -15.23 10.52 8.76
N SER A 9 -16.07 9.76 8.06
CA SER A 9 -17.20 10.33 7.30
C SER A 9 -18.30 10.86 8.21
N MET A 10 -18.53 10.24 9.36
CA MET A 10 -19.54 10.64 10.35
C MET A 10 -19.00 11.54 11.46
N ASN A 11 -17.68 11.74 11.53
CA ASN A 11 -17.00 12.41 12.64
C ASN A 11 -17.31 11.79 14.01
N ILE A 12 -17.38 10.46 14.08
CA ILE A 12 -17.63 9.68 15.30
C ILE A 12 -16.40 8.81 15.57
N PRO A 13 -15.88 8.74 16.81
CA PRO A 13 -14.72 7.91 17.10
C PRO A 13 -14.92 6.43 16.75
N ALA A 14 -13.93 5.81 16.12
CA ALA A 14 -14.01 4.43 15.66
C ALA A 14 -14.29 3.40 16.78
N HIS A 15 -13.88 3.70 18.03
CA HIS A 15 -14.14 2.81 19.17
C HIS A 15 -15.61 2.82 19.60
N GLU A 16 -16.34 3.93 19.38
CA GLU A 16 -17.78 4.00 19.63
C GLU A 16 -18.56 3.23 18.56
N ILE A 17 -18.19 3.38 17.29
CA ILE A 17 -18.82 2.65 16.18
C ILE A 17 -18.67 1.14 16.35
N ARG A 18 -17.56 0.66 16.92
CA ARG A 18 -17.35 -0.77 17.22
C ARG A 18 -18.33 -1.32 18.25
N GLN A 19 -18.95 -0.47 19.06
CA GLN A 19 -19.95 -0.86 20.05
C GLN A 19 -21.37 -0.88 19.45
N TRP A 20 -21.55 -0.43 18.21
CA TRP A 20 -22.86 -0.44 17.56
C TRP A 20 -23.31 -1.87 17.23
N PRO A 21 -24.63 -2.12 17.17
CA PRO A 21 -25.16 -3.36 16.64
C PRO A 21 -24.66 -3.62 15.21
N ILE A 22 -24.34 -4.88 14.91
CA ILE A 22 -23.80 -5.28 13.60
C ILE A 22 -24.78 -4.90 12.48
N GLU A 23 -26.08 -5.00 12.74
CA GLU A 23 -27.16 -4.66 11.81
C GLU A 23 -27.17 -3.17 11.44
N GLU A 24 -26.70 -2.29 12.33
CA GLU A 24 -26.53 -0.87 12.05
C GLU A 24 -25.33 -0.65 11.14
N ILE A 25 -24.20 -1.32 11.43
CA ILE A 25 -22.99 -1.24 10.62
C ILE A 25 -23.25 -1.75 9.19
N ASP A 26 -24.00 -2.84 9.05
CA ASP A 26 -24.35 -3.40 7.74
C ASP A 26 -25.31 -2.52 6.96
N ARG A 27 -26.23 -1.80 7.64
CA ARG A 27 -27.06 -0.77 6.99
C ARG A 27 -26.23 0.36 6.41
N TYR A 28 -25.26 0.88 7.17
CA TYR A 28 -24.33 1.90 6.65
C TYR A 28 -23.49 1.37 5.49
N ARG A 29 -23.05 0.10 5.55
CA ARG A 29 -22.29 -0.52 4.47
C ARG A 29 -23.13 -0.63 3.19
N ALA A 30 -24.37 -1.10 3.30
CA ALA A 30 -25.30 -1.20 2.18
C ALA A 30 -25.61 0.18 1.58
N TYR A 31 -25.87 1.18 2.44
CA TYR A 31 -26.11 2.55 1.99
C TYR A 31 -24.91 3.12 1.23
N ASN A 32 -23.69 2.88 1.73
CA ASN A 32 -22.46 3.34 1.09
C ASN A 32 -22.24 2.72 -0.30
N SER A 33 -22.70 1.50 -0.53
CA SER A 33 -22.64 0.86 -1.86
C SER A 33 -23.59 1.50 -2.87
N ILE A 34 -24.71 2.08 -2.41
CA ILE A 34 -25.70 2.73 -3.29
C ILE A 34 -25.32 4.19 -3.52
N LYS A 35 -24.95 4.89 -2.45
CA LYS A 35 -24.52 6.28 -2.47
C LYS A 35 -23.20 6.39 -1.71
N PRO A 36 -22.06 6.30 -2.42
CA PRO A 36 -20.75 6.39 -1.81
C PRO A 36 -20.61 7.69 -1.01
N PHE A 37 -20.31 7.56 0.27
CA PHE A 37 -20.01 8.66 1.16
C PHE A 37 -18.67 8.45 1.88
N THR A 38 -18.12 7.24 1.85
CA THR A 38 -16.72 7.00 2.22
C THR A 38 -15.80 7.16 1.01
N LYS A 39 -14.61 7.72 1.24
CA LYS A 39 -13.59 7.88 0.19
C LYS A 39 -13.19 6.56 -0.49
N SER A 40 -13.14 5.47 0.29
CA SER A 40 -12.74 4.15 -0.22
C SER A 40 -13.70 3.62 -1.29
N VAL A 41 -15.01 3.73 -1.07
CA VAL A 41 -16.01 3.25 -2.03
C VAL A 41 -16.12 4.20 -3.22
N ASP A 42 -16.01 5.52 -3.00
CA ASP A 42 -15.96 6.51 -4.06
C ASP A 42 -14.78 6.28 -5.03
N GLN A 43 -13.58 6.08 -4.48
CA GLN A 43 -12.38 5.74 -5.26
C GLN A 43 -12.55 4.45 -6.07
N TRP A 44 -13.14 3.42 -5.47
CA TRP A 44 -13.44 2.16 -6.17
C TRP A 44 -14.43 2.37 -7.32
N MET A 45 -15.45 3.18 -7.11
CA MET A 45 -16.46 3.49 -8.15
C MET A 45 -15.82 4.24 -9.33
N VAL A 46 -15.03 5.27 -9.04
CA VAL A 46 -14.30 6.03 -10.07
C VAL A 46 -13.36 5.11 -10.84
N ALA A 47 -12.60 4.26 -10.15
CA ALA A 47 -11.71 3.31 -10.80
C ALA A 47 -12.44 2.34 -11.73
N LYS A 48 -13.61 1.85 -11.32
CA LYS A 48 -14.45 0.99 -12.17
C LYS A 48 -14.97 1.70 -13.40
N VAL A 49 -15.38 2.96 -13.28
CA VAL A 49 -15.78 3.78 -14.43
C VAL A 49 -14.61 3.92 -15.41
N VAL A 50 -13.42 4.22 -14.92
CA VAL A 50 -12.21 4.33 -15.77
C VAL A 50 -11.85 2.98 -16.40
N GLU A 51 -11.96 1.87 -15.67
CA GLU A 51 -11.78 0.52 -16.21
C GLU A 51 -12.73 0.27 -17.39
N TYR A 52 -14.02 0.60 -17.26
CA TYR A 52 -14.98 0.44 -18.36
C TYR A 52 -14.67 1.34 -19.55
N ILE A 53 -14.29 2.60 -19.32
CA ILE A 53 -13.93 3.54 -20.40
C ILE A 53 -12.69 3.04 -21.15
N ARG A 54 -11.64 2.64 -20.43
CA ARG A 54 -10.39 2.14 -21.03
C ARG A 54 -10.65 0.88 -21.85
N ASN A 55 -11.46 -0.03 -21.32
CA ASN A 55 -11.69 -1.34 -21.93
C ASN A 55 -12.89 -1.37 -22.90
N GLN A 56 -13.48 -0.23 -23.27
CA GLN A 56 -14.71 -0.16 -24.05
C GLN A 56 -14.68 -0.95 -25.38
N ASN A 57 -13.50 -1.09 -25.99
CA ASN A 57 -13.30 -1.81 -27.25
C ASN A 57 -12.42 -3.07 -27.12
N VAL A 58 -12.17 -3.52 -25.89
CA VAL A 58 -11.35 -4.70 -25.63
C VAL A 58 -12.23 -5.94 -25.68
N THR A 59 -11.95 -6.84 -26.63
CA THR A 59 -12.74 -8.07 -26.84
C THR A 59 -12.06 -9.33 -26.32
N LYS A 60 -10.76 -9.28 -26.02
CA LYS A 60 -9.97 -10.40 -25.52
C LYS A 60 -9.65 -10.17 -24.05
N GLU A 61 -9.89 -11.19 -23.22
CA GLU A 61 -9.65 -11.14 -21.78
C GLU A 61 -8.19 -10.77 -21.43
N LYS A 62 -7.22 -11.30 -22.18
CA LYS A 62 -5.79 -10.99 -21.98
C LYS A 62 -5.42 -9.51 -22.16
N ASP A 63 -6.22 -8.76 -22.90
CA ASP A 63 -5.98 -7.35 -23.21
C ASP A 63 -6.81 -6.45 -22.25
N TRP A 64 -7.64 -7.07 -21.39
CA TRP A 64 -8.42 -6.39 -20.36
C TRP A 64 -7.49 -5.96 -19.22
N VAL A 65 -7.58 -4.69 -18.84
CA VAL A 65 -6.79 -4.14 -17.73
C VAL A 65 -7.74 -3.77 -16.60
N GLY A 66 -7.58 -4.40 -15.45
CA GLY A 66 -8.46 -4.22 -14.30
C GLY A 66 -8.21 -2.92 -13.52
N SER A 67 -9.20 -2.47 -12.75
CA SER A 67 -9.10 -1.26 -11.89
C SER A 67 -7.87 -1.26 -10.99
N THR A 68 -7.52 -2.40 -10.39
CA THR A 68 -6.37 -2.52 -9.47
C THR A 68 -5.03 -2.45 -10.18
N GLU A 69 -4.98 -2.79 -11.47
CA GLU A 69 -3.79 -2.66 -12.30
C GLU A 69 -3.59 -1.20 -12.73
N LEU A 70 -4.67 -0.51 -13.07
CA LEU A 70 -4.67 0.94 -13.37
C LEU A 70 -4.34 1.78 -12.14
N PHE A 71 -4.92 1.41 -11.00
CA PHE A 71 -4.88 2.17 -9.76
C PHE A 71 -4.41 1.30 -8.60
N LYS A 72 -3.08 1.17 -8.49
CA LYS A 72 -2.43 0.35 -7.45
C LYS A 72 -2.83 0.72 -6.01
N PHE A 73 -3.18 1.98 -5.77
CA PHE A 73 -3.62 2.43 -4.45
C PHE A 73 -4.88 1.72 -3.94
N LEU A 74 -5.71 1.15 -4.83
CA LEU A 74 -6.88 0.35 -4.45
C LEU A 74 -6.50 -0.92 -3.67
N ASN A 75 -5.30 -1.44 -3.92
CA ASN A 75 -4.70 -2.57 -3.20
C ASN A 75 -3.71 -2.12 -2.13
N HIS A 76 -3.74 -0.85 -1.73
CA HIS A 76 -2.76 -0.26 -0.80
C HIS A 76 -1.31 -0.33 -1.30
N GLU A 77 -1.13 -0.42 -2.62
CA GLU A 77 0.17 -0.39 -3.26
C GLU A 77 0.46 1.01 -3.81
N LEU A 78 1.69 1.46 -3.64
CA LEU A 78 2.18 2.67 -4.26
C LEU A 78 2.72 2.33 -5.66
N PRO A 79 2.37 3.07 -6.73
CA PRO A 79 3.04 2.92 -8.01
C PRO A 79 4.54 3.18 -7.88
N GLU A 80 5.37 2.38 -8.57
CA GLU A 80 6.84 2.49 -8.51
C GLU A 80 7.35 3.89 -8.90
N SER A 81 6.58 4.63 -9.71
CA SER A 81 6.89 6.01 -10.09
C SER A 81 6.77 7.02 -8.95
N PHE A 82 5.99 6.71 -7.93
CA PHE A 82 5.81 7.55 -6.73
C PHE A 82 6.66 7.04 -5.55
N GLU A 83 7.35 5.91 -5.69
CA GLU A 83 8.24 5.38 -4.67
C GLU A 83 9.50 6.23 -4.55
N HIS A 84 9.96 6.44 -3.32
CA HIS A 84 11.24 7.12 -3.07
C HIS A 84 12.40 6.38 -3.76
N GLU A 85 13.33 7.13 -4.33
CA GLU A 85 14.43 6.59 -5.14
C GLU A 85 15.26 5.55 -4.38
N ASP A 86 15.73 5.88 -3.17
CA ASP A 86 16.47 4.94 -2.31
C ASP A 86 15.70 3.63 -2.08
N VAL A 87 14.41 3.71 -1.74
CA VAL A 87 13.59 2.51 -1.47
C VAL A 87 13.43 1.68 -2.74
N ARG A 88 13.26 2.33 -3.90
CA ARG A 88 13.13 1.66 -5.19
C ARG A 88 14.41 0.92 -5.59
N GLU A 89 15.58 1.53 -5.38
CA GLU A 89 16.87 0.91 -5.67
C GLU A 89 17.11 -0.32 -4.79
N PHE A 90 16.88 -0.19 -3.48
CA PHE A 90 17.02 -1.30 -2.55
C PHE A 90 16.01 -2.43 -2.81
N LYS A 91 14.76 -2.11 -3.19
CA LYS A 91 13.80 -3.13 -3.66
C LYS A 91 14.30 -3.88 -4.89
N LYS A 92 14.94 -3.22 -5.84
CA LYS A 92 15.54 -3.86 -7.02
C LYS A 92 16.72 -4.76 -6.62
N ALA A 93 17.60 -4.27 -5.76
CA ALA A 93 18.74 -5.06 -5.25
C ALA A 93 18.26 -6.34 -4.54
N ILE A 94 17.22 -6.24 -3.70
CA ILE A 94 16.62 -7.39 -3.00
C ILE A 94 16.08 -8.45 -3.95
N LYS A 95 15.47 -8.08 -5.08
CA LYS A 95 14.95 -9.05 -6.06
C LYS A 95 16.04 -10.00 -6.57
N HIS A 96 17.31 -9.60 -6.52
CA HIS A 96 18.45 -10.41 -6.93
C HIS A 96 19.08 -11.23 -5.80
N PHE A 97 18.63 -11.09 -4.55
CA PHE A 97 19.19 -11.81 -3.40
C PHE A 97 19.33 -13.33 -3.59
N PRO A 98 18.37 -14.05 -4.20
CA PRO A 98 18.52 -15.50 -4.41
C PRO A 98 19.72 -15.89 -5.29
N MET A 99 20.27 -14.94 -6.06
CA MET A 99 21.39 -15.14 -6.98
C MET A 99 22.71 -14.59 -6.43
N LEU A 100 22.69 -13.90 -5.29
CA LEU A 100 23.84 -13.24 -4.71
C LEU A 100 24.52 -14.10 -3.64
N HIS A 101 25.84 -13.97 -3.56
CA HIS A 101 26.64 -14.53 -2.48
C HIS A 101 26.27 -13.87 -1.13
N GLU A 102 26.43 -14.60 -0.03
CA GLU A 102 26.08 -14.15 1.33
C GLU A 102 26.70 -12.79 1.70
N MET A 103 28.02 -12.62 1.49
CA MET A 103 28.69 -11.33 1.73
C MET A 103 28.06 -10.15 0.97
N ALA A 104 27.62 -10.35 -0.28
CA ALA A 104 26.98 -9.30 -1.06
C ALA A 104 25.57 -8.99 -0.54
N ARG A 105 24.86 -9.98 0.01
CA ARG A 105 23.58 -9.75 0.69
C ARG A 105 23.78 -8.95 1.99
N GLU A 106 24.79 -9.29 2.77
CA GLU A 106 25.14 -8.56 4.00
C GLU A 106 25.53 -7.10 3.72
N GLU A 107 26.30 -6.86 2.66
CA GLU A 107 26.68 -5.51 2.23
C GLU A 107 25.45 -4.67 1.88
N ILE A 108 24.54 -5.20 1.06
CA ILE A 108 23.29 -4.52 0.69
C ILE A 108 22.42 -4.24 1.93
N LEU A 109 22.32 -5.18 2.87
CA LEU A 109 21.61 -4.95 4.14
C LEU A 109 22.33 -3.91 5.01
N GLY A 110 23.66 -3.88 4.99
CA GLY A 110 24.49 -2.86 5.64
C GLY A 110 24.19 -1.46 5.11
N ASP A 111 24.15 -1.30 3.79
CA ASP A 111 23.83 -0.04 3.11
C ASP A 111 22.43 0.45 3.45
N MET A 112 21.44 -0.44 3.49
CA MET A 112 20.09 -0.08 3.94
C MET A 112 20.08 0.42 5.40
N ASN A 113 20.82 -0.22 6.30
CA ASN A 113 20.91 0.22 7.70
C ASN A 113 21.62 1.57 7.84
N THR A 114 22.67 1.80 7.06
CA THR A 114 23.36 3.08 6.98
C THR A 114 22.40 4.18 6.54
N LYS A 115 21.64 3.95 5.46
CA LYS A 115 20.67 4.93 4.96
C LYS A 115 19.56 5.21 5.97
N VAL A 116 19.06 4.20 6.66
CA VAL A 116 18.11 4.37 7.77
C VAL A 116 18.71 5.25 8.86
N TYR A 117 19.96 5.01 9.25
CA TYR A 117 20.64 5.81 10.28
C TYR A 117 20.85 7.26 9.84
N GLU A 118 21.22 7.50 8.58
CA GLU A 118 21.34 8.84 8.00
C GLU A 118 20.03 9.61 8.07
N GLU A 119 18.91 8.99 7.67
CA GLU A 119 17.59 9.62 7.76
C GLU A 119 17.19 9.88 9.23
N PHE A 120 17.49 8.97 10.16
CA PHE A 120 17.25 9.22 11.59
C PHE A 120 18.05 10.40 12.14
N LYS A 121 19.30 10.55 11.70
CA LYS A 121 20.20 11.61 12.17
C LYS A 121 19.73 13.00 11.76
N LYS A 122 18.94 13.11 10.67
CA LYS A 122 18.30 14.36 10.23
C LYS A 122 17.16 14.82 11.16
N GLY A 123 16.75 14.01 12.13
CA GLY A 123 15.74 14.39 13.12
C GLY A 123 14.39 14.72 12.45
N SER A 124 13.91 15.95 12.62
CA SER A 124 12.62 16.41 12.05
C SER A 124 12.63 16.53 10.52
N GLU A 125 13.80 16.57 9.89
CA GLU A 125 13.92 16.65 8.42
C GLU A 125 14.12 15.27 7.78
N GLY A 126 14.22 14.20 8.58
CA GLY A 126 14.37 12.85 8.09
C GLY A 126 13.10 12.33 7.41
N ASP A 127 13.26 11.61 6.30
CA ASP A 127 12.12 10.99 5.64
C ASP A 127 11.68 9.72 6.39
N MET A 128 10.64 9.86 7.21
CA MET A 128 10.05 8.77 7.97
C MET A 128 9.47 7.65 7.10
N TYR A 129 9.06 7.96 5.87
CA TYR A 129 8.60 6.94 4.92
C TYR A 129 9.77 6.06 4.48
N VAL A 130 10.91 6.65 4.10
CA VAL A 130 12.12 5.91 3.72
C VAL A 130 12.56 5.01 4.87
N ILE A 131 12.63 5.55 6.09
CA ILE A 131 12.96 4.79 7.30
C ILE A 131 12.04 3.57 7.47
N HIS A 132 10.72 3.78 7.40
CA HIS A 132 9.74 2.73 7.61
C HIS A 132 9.87 1.62 6.56
N MET A 133 9.97 2.01 5.29
CA MET A 133 10.02 1.09 4.17
C MET A 133 11.32 0.28 4.14
N LEU A 134 12.48 0.90 4.36
CA LEU A 134 13.76 0.18 4.41
C LEU A 134 13.81 -0.79 5.59
N ARG A 135 13.32 -0.40 6.77
CA ARG A 135 13.22 -1.31 7.93
C ARG A 135 12.34 -2.52 7.65
N LYS A 136 11.21 -2.32 6.96
CA LYS A 136 10.32 -3.41 6.55
C LYS A 136 11.05 -4.39 5.64
N LEU A 137 11.75 -3.89 4.62
CA LEU A 137 12.55 -4.71 3.70
C LEU A 137 13.64 -5.52 4.41
N ILE A 138 14.36 -4.90 5.36
CA ILE A 138 15.37 -5.59 6.17
C ILE A 138 14.74 -6.73 6.99
N GLN A 139 13.60 -6.48 7.64
CA GLN A 139 12.94 -7.48 8.49
C GLN A 139 12.40 -8.67 7.70
N GLU A 140 11.82 -8.42 6.52
CA GLU A 140 11.30 -9.46 5.64
C GLU A 140 12.43 -10.40 5.17
N ASN A 141 13.59 -9.84 4.82
CA ASN A 141 14.70 -10.63 4.27
C ASN A 141 15.56 -11.32 5.35
N LYS A 142 15.65 -10.78 6.57
CA LYS A 142 16.30 -11.48 7.70
C LYS A 142 15.52 -12.72 8.16
N LYS A 143 14.19 -12.75 7.99
CA LYS A 143 13.37 -13.93 8.34
C LYS A 143 13.60 -15.11 7.40
N HIS A 144 14.08 -14.88 6.18
CA HIS A 144 14.34 -15.92 5.18
C HIS A 144 15.71 -16.59 5.31
N GLU A 145 16.59 -16.11 6.19
CA GLU A 145 17.90 -16.72 6.47
C GLU A 145 17.86 -17.75 7.63
N GLY A 146 16.71 -17.87 8.31
CA GLY A 146 16.51 -18.76 9.47
C GLY A 146 15.52 -19.90 9.27
N SER A 147 15.22 -20.29 8.02
CA SER A 147 14.38 -21.46 7.65
C SER A 147 15.09 -22.30 6.62
#